data_AF-A0A7S1FF76-F1
#
_entry.id   AF-A0A7S1FF76-F1
#
_cell.length_a   1.000
_cell.length_b   1.000
_cell.length_c   1.000
_cell.angle_alpha   90.00
_cell.angle_beta   90.00
_cell.angle_gamma   90.00
#
_symmetry.space_group_name_H-M   'P 1'
#
loop_
_entity.id
_entity.type
_entity.pdbx_description
1 polymer ?
#
loop_
_entity_poly.entity_id
_entity_poly.type
_entity_poly.pdbx_seq_one_letter_code
_entity_poly.pdbx_strand_id
1 'polypeptide(L)'
;TGAAVVMKDALRLSDKSYLMRLGLKRYVDARTFTEVAARYINDCRDVAGHNVVFEKRPDEWLAWVVASRDIAAGSELFVDYGRMYWAAAGFRPALLPLASLEQLSHLQEAVPREAPQGPE
;
A
#
# COMPACT_ATOMS: atom_id res chain seq x y z
N THR A 1 12.50 6.11 -4.26
CA THR A 1 13.08 7.31 -4.89
C THR A 1 12.32 7.62 -6.17
N GLY A 2 12.36 8.86 -6.66
CA GLY A 2 11.71 9.30 -7.90
C GLY A 2 12.01 10.78 -8.18
N ALA A 3 11.32 11.39 -9.13
CA ALA A 3 11.48 12.81 -9.42
C ALA A 3 10.99 13.66 -8.25
N ALA A 4 11.79 14.63 -7.81
CA ALA A 4 11.36 15.63 -6.85
C ALA A 4 10.35 16.59 -7.49
N VAL A 5 9.14 16.67 -6.94
CA VAL A 5 8.06 17.50 -7.47
C VAL A 5 7.54 18.46 -6.39
N VAL A 6 7.48 19.75 -6.73
CA VAL A 6 6.89 20.78 -5.85
C VAL A 6 5.37 20.84 -6.03
N MET A 7 4.64 21.33 -5.01
CA MET A 7 3.17 21.38 -5.01
C MET A 7 2.54 21.94 -6.28
N LYS A 8 3.09 23.04 -6.82
CA LYS A 8 2.54 23.69 -8.03
C LYS A 8 2.49 22.73 -9.22
N ASP A 9 3.52 21.93 -9.39
CA ASP A 9 3.65 21.00 -10.50
C ASP A 9 2.90 19.70 -10.21
N ALA A 10 2.96 19.21 -8.97
CA ALA A 10 2.20 18.05 -8.50
C ALA A 10 0.69 18.20 -8.76
N LEU A 11 0.13 19.40 -8.58
CA LEU A 11 -1.29 19.68 -8.85
C LEU A 11 -1.64 19.59 -10.34
N ARG A 12 -0.69 19.89 -11.24
CA ARG A 12 -0.86 19.92 -12.70
C ARG A 12 -0.69 18.55 -13.36
N LEU A 13 -0.17 17.56 -12.64
CA LEU A 13 -0.01 16.20 -13.16
C LEU A 13 -1.38 15.60 -13.49
N SER A 14 -1.51 15.11 -14.73
CA SER A 14 -2.69 14.39 -15.19
C SER A 14 -2.80 13.00 -14.55
N ASP A 15 -1.66 12.30 -14.48
CA ASP A 15 -1.52 11.00 -13.83
C ASP A 15 -0.79 11.16 -12.50
N LYS A 16 -1.43 10.72 -11.42
CA LYS A 16 -0.91 10.80 -10.04
C LYS A 16 -0.71 9.41 -9.41
N SER A 17 -0.78 8.33 -10.19
CA SER A 17 -0.72 6.95 -9.68
C SER A 17 0.58 6.60 -8.94
N TYR A 18 1.67 7.33 -9.21
CA TYR A 18 2.98 7.12 -8.57
C TYR A 18 3.46 8.36 -7.81
N LEU A 19 2.55 9.30 -7.54
CA LEU A 19 2.84 10.54 -6.84
C LEU A 19 2.64 10.36 -5.33
N MET A 20 3.73 10.41 -4.57
CA MET A 20 3.70 10.37 -3.12
C MET A 20 3.96 11.76 -2.54
N ARG A 21 3.08 12.22 -1.64
CA ARG A 21 3.36 13.39 -0.80
C ARG A 21 4.33 13.01 0.32
N LEU A 22 5.49 13.65 0.35
CA LEU A 22 6.49 13.47 1.41
C LEU A 22 6.20 14.37 2.61
N GLY A 23 5.84 15.64 2.36
CA GLY A 23 5.63 16.62 3.42
C GLY A 23 4.87 17.85 2.94
N LEU A 24 5.08 19.00 3.60
CA LEU A 24 4.49 20.26 3.17
C LEU A 24 5.08 20.67 1.82
N LYS A 25 4.23 20.75 0.78
CA LYS A 25 4.57 21.16 -0.59
C LYS A 25 5.64 20.34 -1.31
N ARG A 26 6.05 19.18 -0.76
CA ARG A 26 7.07 18.30 -1.34
C ARG A 26 6.50 16.93 -1.67
N TYR A 27 6.77 16.48 -2.88
CA TYR A 27 6.29 15.23 -3.46
C TYR A 27 7.44 14.52 -4.16
N VAL A 28 7.29 13.21 -4.32
CA VAL A 28 8.12 12.40 -5.20
C VAL A 28 7.23 11.68 -6.20
N ASP A 29 7.61 11.70 -7.47
CA ASP A 29 6.92 10.97 -8.54
C ASP A 29 7.83 9.86 -9.09
N ALA A 30 7.43 8.61 -8.84
CA ALA A 30 8.18 7.43 -9.28
C ALA A 30 7.69 6.85 -10.63
N ARG A 31 6.81 7.57 -11.35
CA ARG A 31 6.15 7.04 -12.57
C ARG A 31 7.15 6.56 -13.61
N THR A 32 8.20 7.33 -13.91
CA THR A 32 9.21 7.00 -14.93
C THR A 32 10.41 6.20 -14.38
N PHE A 33 10.45 5.96 -13.07
CA PHE A 33 11.55 5.27 -12.38
C PHE A 33 11.22 3.79 -12.21
N THR A 34 11.09 3.07 -13.34
CA THR A 34 10.60 1.68 -13.37
C THR A 34 11.50 0.68 -12.63
N GLU A 35 12.76 1.03 -12.42
CA GLU A 35 13.73 0.26 -11.64
C GLU A 35 13.48 0.33 -10.13
N VAL A 36 12.71 1.31 -9.65
CA VAL A 36 12.43 1.49 -8.22
C VAL A 36 11.36 0.51 -7.77
N ALA A 37 11.77 -0.61 -7.17
CA ALA A 37 10.85 -1.67 -6.70
C ALA A 37 9.71 -1.14 -5.81
N ALA A 38 9.98 -0.15 -4.94
CA ALA A 38 9.01 0.42 -4.03
C ALA A 38 7.78 1.05 -4.73
N ARG A 39 7.86 1.39 -6.02
CA ARG A 39 6.73 1.95 -6.79
C ARG A 39 5.61 0.94 -7.04
N TYR A 40 5.92 -0.35 -6.88
CA TYR A 40 4.99 -1.46 -7.13
C TYR A 40 4.36 -2.01 -5.85
N ILE A 41 4.70 -1.46 -4.67
CA ILE A 41 4.07 -1.83 -3.40
C ILE A 41 2.63 -1.36 -3.45
N ASN A 42 1.70 -2.30 -3.35
CA ASN A 42 0.26 -2.03 -3.45
C ASN A 42 -0.35 -1.70 -2.09
N ASP A 43 -1.55 -1.16 -2.13
CA ASP A 43 -2.44 -1.06 -0.96
C ASP A 43 -3.52 -2.14 -1.08
N CYS A 44 -3.55 -3.05 -0.09
CA CYS A 44 -4.46 -4.19 -0.07
C CYS A 44 -5.84 -3.82 0.49
N ARG A 45 -6.86 -4.61 0.13
CA ARG A 45 -8.24 -4.38 0.61
C ARG A 45 -8.44 -4.70 2.08
N ASP A 46 -7.70 -5.69 2.59
CA ASP A 46 -7.72 -6.05 4.00
C ASP A 46 -6.69 -5.20 4.75
N VAL A 47 -7.16 -4.39 5.70
CA VAL A 47 -6.30 -3.50 6.51
C VAL A 47 -5.32 -4.32 7.37
N ALA A 48 -5.66 -5.56 7.74
CA ALA A 48 -4.72 -6.45 8.44
C ALA A 48 -3.59 -6.97 7.54
N GLY A 49 -3.69 -6.76 6.22
CA GLY A 49 -2.70 -7.16 5.22
C GLY A 49 -1.47 -6.25 5.16
N HIS A 50 -1.57 -4.98 5.58
CA HIS A 50 -0.45 -4.04 5.56
C HIS A 50 0.73 -4.56 6.41
N ASN A 51 1.92 -4.58 5.83
CA ASN A 51 3.13 -5.12 6.45
C ASN A 51 4.37 -4.22 6.30
N VAL A 52 4.24 -3.10 5.58
CA VAL A 52 5.25 -2.05 5.49
C VAL A 52 4.63 -0.66 5.66
N VAL A 53 5.45 0.31 6.01
CA VAL A 53 5.10 1.74 6.08
C VAL A 53 6.11 2.58 5.29
N PHE A 54 5.64 3.71 4.78
CA PHE A 54 6.52 4.72 4.20
C PHE A 54 6.99 5.71 5.26
N GLU A 55 8.26 5.61 5.66
CA GLU A 55 8.91 6.62 6.50
C GLU A 55 9.37 7.77 5.61
N LYS A 56 8.61 8.87 5.61
CA LYS A 56 8.84 10.01 4.71
C LYS A 56 9.96 10.89 5.24
N ARG A 57 10.89 11.25 4.36
CA ARG A 57 12.03 12.12 4.64
C ARG A 57 12.00 13.32 3.69
N PRO A 58 11.19 14.35 3.99
CA PRO A 58 10.92 15.44 3.05
C PRO A 58 12.15 16.26 2.70
N ASP A 59 13.13 16.38 3.60
CA ASP A 59 14.38 17.13 3.36
C ASP A 59 15.33 16.38 2.42
N GLU A 60 15.19 15.05 2.35
CA GLU A 60 15.99 14.18 1.49
C GLU A 60 15.26 13.78 0.19
N TRP A 61 14.05 14.31 -0.03
CA TRP A 61 13.23 14.02 -1.21
C TRP A 61 12.97 12.52 -1.46
N LEU A 62 12.84 11.75 -0.37
CA LEU A 62 12.59 10.31 -0.45
C LEU A 62 11.69 9.83 0.69
N ALA A 63 11.27 8.58 0.57
CA ALA A 63 10.69 7.82 1.67
C ALA A 63 11.36 6.45 1.73
N TRP A 64 11.63 5.97 2.93
CA TRP A 64 12.05 4.59 3.16
C TRP A 64 10.84 3.68 3.22
N VAL A 65 11.04 2.44 2.77
CA VAL A 65 10.09 1.35 3.01
C VAL A 65 10.57 0.61 4.24
N VAL A 66 9.78 0.63 5.31
CA VAL A 66 10.14 0.03 6.59
C VAL A 66 9.12 -1.05 6.91
N ALA A 67 9.59 -2.24 7.27
CA ALA A 67 8.71 -3.31 7.72
C ALA A 67 8.04 -2.92 9.04
N SER A 68 6.73 -3.11 9.15
CA SER A 68 5.96 -2.84 10.37
C SER A 68 5.77 -4.09 11.25
N ARG A 69 6.12 -5.26 10.71
CA ARG A 69 6.09 -6.58 11.35
C ARG A 69 7.05 -7.51 10.61
N ASP A 70 7.27 -8.72 11.13
CA ASP A 70 8.02 -9.75 10.42
C ASP A 70 7.31 -10.13 9.11
N ILE A 71 8.11 -10.35 8.06
CA ILE A 71 7.62 -10.65 6.70
C ILE A 71 8.26 -11.96 6.26
N ALA A 72 7.42 -12.97 6.01
CA ALA A 72 7.88 -14.26 5.51
C ALA A 72 8.39 -14.14 4.07
N ALA A 73 9.41 -14.92 3.72
CA ALA A 73 9.94 -14.98 2.36
C ALA A 73 8.83 -15.30 1.34
N GLY A 74 8.82 -14.58 0.22
CA GLY A 74 7.81 -14.72 -0.83
C GLY A 74 6.46 -14.01 -0.55
N SER A 75 6.28 -13.37 0.61
CA SER A 75 5.09 -12.56 0.88
C SER A 75 5.10 -11.27 0.06
N GLU A 76 3.93 -10.83 -0.40
CA GLU A 76 3.75 -9.51 -1.02
C GLU A 76 3.86 -8.39 0.02
N LEU A 77 4.45 -7.25 -0.37
CA LEU A 77 4.52 -6.06 0.47
C LEU A 77 3.27 -5.20 0.24
N PHE A 78 2.59 -4.84 1.32
CA PHE A 78 1.43 -3.98 1.31
C PHE A 78 1.57 -2.79 2.24
N VAL A 79 1.13 -1.63 1.77
CA VAL A 79 1.21 -0.35 2.48
C VAL A 79 -0.14 0.36 2.43
N ASP A 80 -0.47 1.13 3.47
CA ASP A 80 -1.65 1.99 3.46
C ASP A 80 -1.39 3.26 2.64
N TYR A 81 -2.12 3.47 1.54
CA TYR A 81 -2.06 4.72 0.77
C TYR A 81 -2.78 5.87 1.47
N GLY A 82 -3.65 5.56 2.42
CA GLY A 82 -4.43 6.49 3.21
C GLY A 82 -5.76 6.85 2.56
N ARG A 83 -6.75 7.13 3.42
CA ARG A 83 -8.14 7.43 3.03
C ARG A 83 -8.27 8.52 1.96
N MET A 84 -7.44 9.56 2.04
CA MET A 84 -7.51 10.69 1.11
C MET A 84 -7.08 10.33 -0.31
N TYR A 85 -6.17 9.36 -0.46
CA TYR A 85 -5.79 8.84 -1.78
C TYR A 85 -7.01 8.19 -2.44
N TRP A 86 -7.68 7.28 -1.73
CA TRP A 86 -8.85 6.57 -2.24
C TRP A 86 -10.05 7.47 -2.50
N ALA A 87 -10.26 8.47 -1.64
CA ALA A 87 -11.29 9.49 -1.86
C ALA A 87 -11.05 10.27 -3.16
N ALA A 88 -9.78 10.62 -3.46
CA ALA A 88 -9.43 11.33 -4.68
C ALA A 88 -9.48 10.43 -5.93
N ALA A 89 -9.26 9.13 -5.79
CA ALA A 89 -9.34 8.16 -6.87
C ALA A 89 -10.79 7.84 -7.31
N GLY A 90 -11.80 8.43 -6.66
CA GLY A 90 -13.20 8.14 -6.94
C GLY A 90 -13.63 6.71 -6.53
N PHE A 91 -12.84 6.06 -5.68
CA PHE A 91 -13.15 4.72 -5.19
C PHE A 91 -14.42 4.77 -4.34
N ARG A 92 -15.39 3.92 -4.69
CA ARG A 92 -16.59 3.67 -3.88
C ARG A 92 -16.39 2.32 -3.19
N PRO A 93 -16.33 2.25 -1.85
CA PRO A 93 -16.23 0.97 -1.18
C PRO A 93 -17.40 0.10 -1.59
N ALA A 94 -17.10 -1.12 -2.03
CA ALA A 94 -18.12 -2.12 -2.26
C ALA A 94 -18.73 -2.47 -0.90
N LEU A 95 -19.94 -1.97 -0.63
CA LEU A 95 -20.72 -2.44 0.49
C LEU A 95 -21.13 -3.87 0.16
N LEU A 96 -20.50 -4.82 0.81
CA LEU A 96 -20.97 -6.20 0.78
C LEU A 96 -22.37 -6.21 1.42
N PRO A 97 -23.42 -6.67 0.71
CA PRO A 97 -24.75 -6.78 1.30
C PRO A 97 -24.67 -7.69 2.53
N LEU A 98 -25.38 -7.36 3.62
CA LEU A 98 -25.30 -8.10 4.89
C LEU A 98 -25.44 -9.64 4.73
N ALA A 99 -26.22 -10.10 3.75
CA ALA A 99 -26.38 -11.51 3.41
C ALA A 99 -25.08 -12.24 3.01
N SER A 100 -24.04 -11.50 2.61
CA SER A 100 -22.73 -12.05 2.25
C SER A 100 -21.77 -12.20 3.44
N LEU A 101 -22.09 -11.65 4.61
CA LEU A 101 -21.30 -11.86 5.84
C LEU A 101 -21.46 -13.28 6.38
N GLU A 102 -22.66 -13.87 6.30
CA GLU A 102 -22.89 -15.27 6.66
C GLU A 102 -22.10 -16.23 5.74
N GLN A 103 -22.05 -15.93 4.44
CA GLN A 103 -21.28 -16.72 3.48
C GLN A 103 -19.76 -16.64 3.71
N LEU A 104 -19.26 -15.51 4.23
CA LEU A 104 -17.85 -15.33 4.55
C LEU A 104 -17.42 -16.07 5.84
N SER A 105 -18.34 -16.29 6.79
CA SER A 105 -18.03 -17.06 8.00
C SER A 105 -17.61 -18.50 7.67
N HIS A 106 -18.24 -19.12 6.67
CA HIS A 106 -17.91 -20.46 6.19
C HIS A 106 -16.61 -20.54 5.39
N LEU A 107 -16.13 -19.42 4.83
CA LEU A 107 -14.85 -19.37 4.10
C LEU A 107 -13.64 -19.27 5.04
N GLN A 108 -13.82 -18.70 6.24
CA GLN A 108 -12.76 -18.67 7.27
C GLN A 108 -12.46 -20.05 7.88
N GLU A 109 -13.41 -20.99 7.81
CA GLU A 109 -13.24 -22.36 8.29
C GLU A 109 -12.52 -23.29 7.29
N ALA A 110 -12.40 -22.88 6.02
CA ALA A 110 -11.90 -23.72 4.93
C ALA A 110 -10.37 -23.67 4.72
N VAL A 111 -9.62 -22.97 5.58
CA VAL A 111 -8.15 -23.06 5.58
C VAL A 111 -7.73 -24.18 6.52
N PRO A 112 -7.35 -25.38 6.02
CA PRO A 112 -6.81 -26.42 6.89
C PRO A 112 -5.55 -25.88 7.57
N ARG A 113 -5.59 -25.84 8.91
CA ARG A 113 -4.40 -25.62 9.73
C ARG A 113 -3.56 -26.89 9.67
N GLU A 114 -2.72 -27.04 8.66
CA GLU A 114 -1.65 -28.05 8.74
C GLU A 114 -0.70 -27.62 9.87
N ALA A 115 -0.69 -28.41 10.94
CA ALA A 115 0.25 -28.26 12.04
C ALA A 115 1.67 -28.57 11.53
N PRO A 116 2.69 -27.78 11.88
CA PRO A 116 4.07 -28.14 11.55
C PRO A 116 4.45 -29.42 12.30
N GLN A 117 4.68 -30.50 11.56
CA GLN A 117 5.37 -31.67 12.09
C GLN A 117 6.84 -31.27 12.31
N GLY A 118 7.22 -31.13 13.57
CA GLY A 118 8.62 -30.93 13.95
C GLY A 118 9.44 -32.20 13.69
N PRO A 119 10.72 -32.10 13.32
CA PRO A 119 11.57 -33.26 13.14
C PRO A 119 11.97 -33.87 14.49
N GLU A 120 11.99 -35.21 14.55
CA GLU A 120 12.52 -36.07 15.62
C GLU A 120 14.05 -35.94 15.77
#